data_AF-A0A2V7RUI2-F1
#
_entry.id   AF-A0A2V7RUI2-F1
#
_cell.length_a   1.000
_cell.length_b   1.000
_cell.length_c   1.000
_cell.angle_alpha   90.00
_cell.angle_beta   90.00
_cell.angle_gamma   90.00
#
_symmetry.space_group_name_H-M   'P 1'
#
loop_
_entity.id
_entity.type
_entity.pdbx_description
1 polymer ?
#
loop_
_entity_poly.entity_id
_entity_poly.type
_entity_poly.pdbx_seq_one_letter_code
_entity_poly.pdbx_strand_id
1 'polypeptide(L)'
;MKDGDLTRRSFVKHSLAAVGPAVATRHVLVPASARAESAVNVVCVGGHPDDPESGCGGTLARYAALGHAVTVVYLTRGERGIPGKSLDEAARIRSAECNAACKIMGARPVFFGQIDGATEVTHAQVETMTKLLAARSPDVIFAHWPVDTHMDHQVASMLTIRSWMGLRTSPALYFFEVNSGSQTEGFLPNTYVDISSVVEQKKSALFAHVSQDGQGIWREHHEVMAHWRGREVGVSAAEAFVHLNRESRITKLPGL
;
A
#
# COMPACT_ATOMS: atom_id res chain seq x y z
N MET A 1 26.68 -3.64 -47.95
CA MET A 1 27.26 -3.15 -46.68
C MET A 1 28.51 -3.96 -46.43
N LYS A 2 29.67 -3.34 -46.18
CA LYS A 2 30.91 -4.06 -45.86
C LYS A 2 30.90 -4.44 -44.38
N ASP A 3 31.33 -5.66 -44.04
CA ASP A 3 31.26 -6.27 -42.71
C ASP A 3 32.12 -5.60 -41.59
N GLY A 4 32.69 -4.42 -41.85
CA GLY A 4 33.62 -3.75 -40.93
C GLY A 4 33.01 -2.73 -39.95
N ASP A 5 31.76 -2.29 -40.14
CA ASP A 5 31.19 -1.14 -39.40
C ASP A 5 30.00 -1.49 -38.47
N LEU A 6 29.74 -2.77 -38.22
CA LEU A 6 28.70 -3.22 -37.29
C LEU A 6 29.24 -3.22 -35.85
N THR A 7 29.18 -2.06 -35.19
CA THR A 7 29.41 -1.93 -33.75
C THR A 7 28.07 -1.94 -33.01
N ARG A 8 28.06 -2.34 -31.72
CA ARG A 8 26.84 -2.23 -30.87
C ARG A 8 26.21 -0.83 -30.91
N ARG A 9 27.04 0.21 -31.03
CA ARG A 9 26.61 1.61 -31.11
C ARG A 9 26.06 2.00 -32.50
N SER A 10 26.59 1.43 -33.59
CA SER A 10 26.04 1.68 -34.93
C SER A 10 24.73 0.94 -35.14
N PHE A 11 24.57 -0.26 -34.57
CA PHE A 11 23.30 -1.01 -34.60
C PHE A 11 22.15 -0.20 -33.98
N VAL A 12 22.31 0.31 -32.76
CA VAL A 12 21.29 1.14 -32.09
C VAL A 12 20.90 2.39 -32.90
N LYS A 13 21.86 3.01 -33.61
CA LYS A 13 21.57 4.18 -34.48
C LYS A 13 20.79 3.81 -35.75
N HIS A 14 20.94 2.59 -36.26
CA HIS A 14 20.31 2.16 -37.52
C HIS A 14 19.01 1.37 -37.29
N SER A 15 18.73 0.93 -36.07
CA SER A 15 17.50 0.19 -35.70
C SER A 15 16.28 1.09 -35.41
N LEU A 16 16.37 2.41 -35.61
CA LEU A 16 15.30 3.37 -35.28
C LEU A 16 14.06 3.31 -36.20
N ALA A 17 14.00 2.41 -37.18
CA ALA A 17 12.94 2.37 -38.19
C ALA A 17 11.74 1.45 -37.87
N ALA A 18 11.58 0.99 -36.63
CA ALA A 18 10.41 0.22 -36.21
C ALA A 18 9.97 0.57 -34.78
N VAL A 19 9.81 1.87 -34.50
CA VAL A 19 9.13 2.31 -33.28
C VAL A 19 7.63 2.24 -33.56
N GLY A 20 7.03 1.06 -33.34
CA GLY A 20 5.60 0.99 -33.05
C GLY A 20 5.31 1.92 -31.86
N PRO A 21 4.11 2.51 -31.74
CA PRO A 21 3.82 3.45 -30.66
C PRO A 21 4.15 2.77 -29.34
N ALA A 22 5.22 3.23 -28.68
CA ALA A 22 5.50 2.84 -27.32
C ALA A 22 4.26 3.26 -26.53
N VAL A 23 3.52 2.29 -26.01
CA VAL A 23 2.49 2.55 -25.02
C VAL A 23 3.25 3.05 -23.81
N ALA A 24 3.49 4.35 -23.76
CA ALA A 24 4.06 4.99 -22.59
C ALA A 24 3.04 4.77 -21.47
N THR A 25 3.35 3.84 -20.56
CA THR A 25 2.63 3.72 -19.31
C THR A 25 2.75 5.06 -18.62
N ARG A 26 1.64 5.81 -18.58
CA ARG A 26 1.58 7.06 -17.84
C ARG A 26 1.65 6.68 -16.37
N HIS A 27 2.75 7.02 -15.72
CA HIS A 27 2.87 6.92 -14.27
C HIS A 27 2.54 8.28 -13.66
N VAL A 28 1.85 8.28 -12.51
CA VAL A 28 1.61 9.48 -11.72
C VAL A 28 2.59 9.50 -10.56
N LEU A 29 3.41 10.56 -10.48
CA LEU A 29 4.23 10.86 -9.31
C LEU A 29 3.58 11.98 -8.50
N VAL A 30 3.37 11.73 -7.21
CA VAL A 30 2.97 12.72 -6.22
C VAL A 30 4.22 13.24 -5.51
N PRO A 31 4.63 14.51 -5.75
CA PRO A 31 5.87 15.05 -5.18
C PRO A 31 5.75 15.33 -3.68
N ALA A 32 6.88 15.36 -2.96
CA ALA A 32 6.91 15.64 -1.52
C ALA A 32 6.34 17.01 -1.12
N SER A 33 6.39 18.01 -2.01
CA SER A 33 6.00 19.40 -1.74
C SER A 33 4.53 19.73 -2.05
N ALA A 34 3.74 18.74 -2.45
CA ALA A 34 2.34 18.95 -2.75
C ALA A 34 1.59 19.44 -1.51
N ARG A 35 0.73 20.45 -1.71
CA ARG A 35 -0.05 21.10 -0.66
C ARG A 35 -1.38 20.38 -0.51
N ALA A 36 -1.90 20.35 0.72
CA ALA A 36 -3.24 19.86 0.99
C ALA A 36 -4.26 20.62 0.13
N GLU A 37 -4.91 19.90 -0.78
CA GLU A 37 -6.25 20.27 -1.24
C GLU A 37 -7.24 19.93 -0.12
N SER A 38 -8.50 20.38 -0.20
CA SER A 38 -9.52 20.25 0.87
C SER A 38 -9.42 18.98 1.72
N ALA A 39 -9.67 19.06 3.03
CA ALA A 39 -9.48 17.94 3.95
C ALA A 39 -10.20 16.67 3.48
N VAL A 40 -9.45 15.58 3.30
CA VAL A 40 -9.95 14.25 2.92
C VAL A 40 -9.92 13.25 4.06
N ASN A 41 -10.75 12.21 3.94
CA ASN A 41 -10.74 11.01 4.78
C ASN A 41 -10.04 9.87 4.04
N VAL A 42 -9.00 9.33 4.67
CA VAL A 42 -8.18 8.24 4.12
C VAL A 42 -8.39 6.99 4.97
N VAL A 43 -8.68 5.88 4.30
CA VAL A 43 -8.77 4.56 4.94
C VAL A 43 -7.75 3.63 4.31
N CYS A 44 -6.96 2.94 5.12
CA CYS A 44 -6.09 1.85 4.67
C CYS A 44 -6.56 0.54 5.30
N VAL A 45 -6.80 -0.49 4.49
CA VAL A 45 -7.23 -1.82 4.95
C VAL A 45 -6.06 -2.80 4.79
N GLY A 46 -5.58 -3.34 5.91
CA GLY A 46 -4.52 -4.35 5.97
C GLY A 46 -5.02 -5.68 6.53
N GLY A 47 -4.36 -6.78 6.18
CA GLY A 47 -4.63 -8.10 6.73
C GLY A 47 -4.25 -8.20 8.20
N HIS A 48 -3.01 -7.83 8.52
CA HIS A 48 -2.40 -8.01 9.83
C HIS A 48 -1.77 -6.72 10.40
N PRO A 49 -1.51 -6.72 11.72
CA PRO A 49 -0.67 -5.74 12.42
C PRO A 49 0.77 -5.61 11.91
N ASP A 50 1.00 -4.81 10.86
CA ASP A 50 2.30 -4.42 10.25
C ASP A 50 2.14 -4.11 8.77
N ASP A 51 1.18 -4.77 8.10
CA ASP A 51 0.95 -4.62 6.66
C ASP A 51 0.73 -3.16 6.21
N PRO A 52 -0.15 -2.36 6.86
CA PRO A 52 -0.36 -0.97 6.48
C PRO A 52 0.88 -0.09 6.67
N GLU A 53 1.63 -0.29 7.76
CA GLU A 53 2.88 0.41 8.03
C GLU A 53 3.94 0.08 6.96
N SER A 54 4.03 -1.19 6.61
CA SER A 54 4.96 -1.76 5.64
C SER A 54 4.69 -1.27 4.21
N GLY A 55 3.46 -1.43 3.72
CA GLY A 55 3.10 -1.11 2.34
C GLY A 55 2.75 0.36 2.07
N CYS A 56 2.19 1.05 3.07
CA CYS A 56 1.58 2.38 2.89
C CYS A 56 1.97 3.41 3.97
N GLY A 57 2.81 3.05 4.95
CA GLY A 57 3.04 3.87 6.14
C GLY A 57 3.58 5.27 5.87
N GLY A 58 4.41 5.43 4.82
CA GLY A 58 4.91 6.75 4.42
C GLY A 58 3.80 7.62 3.84
N THR A 59 2.99 7.08 2.94
CA THR A 59 1.84 7.78 2.34
C THR A 59 0.81 8.16 3.40
N LEU A 60 0.50 7.25 4.34
CA LEU A 60 -0.41 7.53 5.45
C LEU A 60 0.12 8.63 6.37
N ALA A 61 1.42 8.60 6.70
CA ALA A 61 2.06 9.65 7.48
C ALA A 61 2.03 11.01 6.76
N ARG A 62 2.20 11.03 5.43
CA ARG A 62 2.06 12.27 4.64
C ARG A 62 0.64 12.83 4.70
N TYR A 63 -0.37 11.98 4.54
CA TYR A 63 -1.76 12.42 4.68
C TYR A 63 -2.03 13.04 6.06
N ALA A 64 -1.60 12.37 7.13
CA ALA A 64 -1.78 12.87 8.48
C ALA A 64 -1.01 14.19 8.73
N ALA A 65 0.22 14.32 8.22
CA ALA A 65 1.02 15.55 8.34
C ALA A 65 0.38 16.76 7.64
N LEU A 66 -0.43 16.51 6.61
CA LEU A 66 -1.21 17.52 5.90
C LEU A 66 -2.57 17.83 6.55
N GLY A 67 -2.88 17.19 7.69
CA GLY A 67 -4.10 17.42 8.46
C GLY A 67 -5.31 16.60 7.99
N HIS A 68 -5.10 15.58 7.16
CA HIS A 68 -6.16 14.68 6.73
C HIS A 68 -6.50 13.65 7.81
N ALA A 69 -7.75 13.14 7.79
CA ALA A 69 -8.17 12.12 8.73
C ALA A 69 -7.74 10.75 8.20
N VAL A 70 -6.82 10.08 8.91
CA VAL A 70 -6.28 8.78 8.49
C VAL A 70 -6.76 7.67 9.43
N THR A 71 -7.40 6.65 8.87
CA THR A 71 -7.85 5.44 9.58
C THR A 71 -7.17 4.21 9.01
N VAL A 72 -6.62 3.37 9.86
CA VAL A 72 -6.07 2.06 9.49
C VAL A 72 -7.01 0.98 10.01
N VAL A 73 -7.53 0.16 9.12
CA VAL A 73 -8.39 -0.99 9.43
C VAL A 73 -7.55 -2.25 9.30
N TYR A 74 -7.30 -2.92 10.42
CA TYR A 74 -6.68 -4.23 10.44
C TYR A 74 -7.78 -5.28 10.44
N LEU A 75 -7.72 -6.23 9.51
CA LEU A 75 -8.72 -7.29 9.39
C LEU A 75 -8.70 -8.19 10.62
N THR A 76 -7.49 -8.53 11.05
CA THR A 76 -7.19 -9.39 12.19
C THR A 76 -6.41 -8.63 13.25
N ARG A 77 -6.15 -9.28 14.38
CA ARG A 77 -5.21 -8.76 15.40
C ARG A 77 -3.89 -9.53 15.37
N GLY A 78 -3.63 -10.31 14.30
CA GLY A 78 -2.43 -11.10 14.15
C GLY A 78 -2.31 -12.22 15.19
N GLU A 79 -3.45 -12.82 15.56
CA GLU A 79 -3.62 -13.79 16.64
C GLU A 79 -2.65 -14.98 16.54
N ARG A 80 -2.16 -15.31 15.35
CA ARG A 80 -1.26 -16.45 15.10
C ARG A 80 0.18 -16.03 14.77
N GLY A 81 0.48 -14.73 14.81
CA GLY A 81 1.76 -14.17 14.41
C GLY A 81 2.90 -14.26 15.45
N ILE A 82 2.66 -14.79 16.66
CA ILE A 82 3.73 -14.94 17.67
C ILE A 82 3.87 -16.40 18.10
N PRO A 83 4.96 -17.10 17.69
CA PRO A 83 5.21 -18.47 18.09
C PRO A 83 5.22 -18.66 19.61
N GLY A 84 4.54 -19.71 20.09
CA GLY A 84 4.49 -20.06 21.52
C GLY A 84 3.57 -19.18 22.38
N LYS A 85 2.81 -18.27 21.78
CA LYS A 85 1.78 -17.46 22.47
C LYS A 85 0.37 -17.98 22.18
N SER A 86 -0.55 -17.76 23.13
CA SER A 86 -1.97 -17.99 22.86
C SER A 86 -2.52 -16.92 21.92
N LEU A 87 -3.66 -17.20 21.27
CA LEU A 87 -4.32 -16.26 20.36
C LEU A 87 -4.60 -14.92 21.05
N ASP A 88 -5.16 -14.95 22.26
CA ASP A 88 -5.48 -13.74 23.03
C ASP A 88 -4.24 -12.94 23.44
N GLU A 89 -3.16 -13.65 23.82
CA GLU A 89 -1.91 -12.99 24.21
C GLU A 89 -1.26 -12.31 23.01
N ALA A 90 -1.18 -13.01 21.87
CA ALA A 90 -0.65 -12.45 20.62
C ALA A 90 -1.49 -11.26 20.14
N ALA A 91 -2.83 -11.40 20.13
CA ALA A 91 -3.75 -10.33 19.77
C ALA A 91 -3.55 -9.07 20.61
N ARG A 92 -3.40 -9.22 21.93
CA ARG A 92 -3.18 -8.10 22.85
C ARG A 92 -1.86 -7.40 22.58
N ILE A 93 -0.79 -8.15 22.37
CA ILE A 93 0.55 -7.61 22.06
C ILE A 93 0.50 -6.85 20.74
N ARG A 94 0.12 -7.52 19.65
CA ARG A 94 0.12 -6.93 18.31
C ARG A 94 -0.86 -5.76 18.18
N SER A 95 -2.00 -5.80 18.88
CA SER A 95 -2.91 -4.64 18.93
C SER A 95 -2.26 -3.43 19.60
N ALA A 96 -1.47 -3.62 20.66
CA ALA A 96 -0.78 -2.51 21.32
C ALA A 96 0.31 -1.92 20.41
N GLU A 97 1.01 -2.78 19.65
CA GLU A 97 1.99 -2.37 18.64
C GLU A 97 1.34 -1.56 17.51
N CYS A 98 0.20 -1.99 16.96
CA CYS A 98 -0.61 -1.19 16.02
C CYS A 98 -0.98 0.18 16.57
N ASN A 99 -1.41 0.26 17.84
CA ASN A 99 -1.77 1.53 18.45
C ASN A 99 -0.58 2.48 18.52
N ALA A 100 0.60 1.97 18.85
CA ALA A 100 1.84 2.74 18.84
C ALA A 100 2.23 3.18 17.42
N ALA A 101 2.18 2.26 16.45
CA ALA A 101 2.49 2.53 15.04
C ALA A 101 1.56 3.60 14.44
N CYS A 102 0.24 3.44 14.62
CA CYS A 102 -0.75 4.42 14.18
C CYS A 102 -0.51 5.80 14.83
N LYS A 103 -0.18 5.85 16.12
CA LYS A 103 0.17 7.11 16.79
C LYS A 103 1.38 7.78 16.15
N ILE A 104 2.42 7.01 15.81
CA ILE A 104 3.61 7.52 15.11
C ILE A 104 3.24 8.11 13.75
N MET A 105 2.38 7.44 12.99
CA MET A 105 1.92 7.92 11.67
C MET A 105 0.91 9.07 11.75
N GLY A 106 0.30 9.35 12.91
CA GLY A 106 -0.82 10.29 13.03
C GLY A 106 -2.16 9.71 12.55
N ALA A 107 -2.30 8.38 12.56
CA ALA A 107 -3.48 7.64 12.15
C ALA A 107 -4.27 7.06 13.33
N ARG A 108 -5.48 6.55 13.06
CA ARG A 108 -6.34 5.88 14.04
C ARG A 108 -6.51 4.39 13.67
N PRO A 109 -6.22 3.45 14.58
CA PRO A 109 -6.42 2.03 14.33
C PRO A 109 -7.89 1.63 14.55
N VAL A 110 -8.37 0.69 13.74
CA VAL A 110 -9.65 0.00 13.84
C VAL A 110 -9.40 -1.48 13.58
N PHE A 111 -9.94 -2.35 14.43
CA PHE A 111 -9.85 -3.80 14.23
C PHE A 111 -11.20 -4.32 13.74
N PHE A 112 -11.20 -4.99 12.59
CA PHE A 112 -12.42 -5.47 11.94
C PHE A 112 -13.00 -6.71 12.63
N GLY A 113 -12.12 -7.57 13.18
CA GLY A 113 -12.51 -8.67 14.05
C GLY A 113 -12.58 -10.04 13.37
N GLN A 114 -11.90 -10.22 12.23
CA GLN A 114 -11.59 -11.56 11.74
C GLN A 114 -10.36 -12.13 12.47
N ILE A 115 -10.12 -13.43 12.31
CA ILE A 115 -9.04 -14.15 12.99
C ILE A 115 -7.95 -14.50 11.98
N ASP A 116 -6.70 -14.18 12.34
CA ASP A 116 -5.49 -14.53 11.59
C ASP A 116 -5.47 -16.02 11.19
N GLY A 117 -5.27 -16.27 9.89
CA GLY A 117 -5.26 -17.58 9.25
C GLY A 117 -6.62 -18.27 9.20
N ALA A 118 -7.70 -17.54 9.44
CA ALA A 118 -9.08 -17.97 9.31
C ALA A 118 -9.98 -16.85 8.74
N THR A 119 -9.39 -15.93 7.97
CA THR A 119 -10.13 -14.84 7.34
C THR A 119 -11.00 -15.37 6.21
N GLU A 120 -12.14 -14.71 5.97
CA GLU A 120 -13.11 -15.11 4.95
C GLU A 120 -13.83 -13.91 4.33
N VAL A 121 -14.32 -14.12 3.11
CA VAL A 121 -15.20 -13.20 2.40
C VAL A 121 -16.59 -13.81 2.30
N THR A 122 -17.52 -13.32 3.12
CA THR A 122 -18.94 -13.68 3.06
C THR A 122 -19.79 -12.43 2.82
N HIS A 123 -21.06 -12.59 2.40
CA HIS A 123 -21.97 -11.44 2.24
C HIS A 123 -22.12 -10.63 3.54
N ALA A 124 -22.16 -11.30 4.70
CA ALA A 124 -22.25 -10.64 6.00
C ALA A 124 -20.98 -9.81 6.32
N GLN A 125 -19.80 -10.36 5.99
CA GLN A 125 -18.53 -9.63 6.14
C GLN A 125 -18.48 -8.41 5.21
N VAL A 126 -18.91 -8.57 3.94
CA VAL A 126 -18.99 -7.45 2.98
C VAL A 126 -19.95 -6.37 3.46
N GLU A 127 -21.14 -6.73 3.98
CA GLU A 127 -22.08 -5.75 4.52
C GLU A 127 -21.48 -5.00 5.72
N THR A 128 -20.83 -5.72 6.62
CA THR A 128 -20.19 -5.13 7.82
C THR A 128 -19.07 -4.19 7.45
N MET A 129 -18.18 -4.58 6.54
CA MET A 129 -17.10 -3.73 6.04
C MET A 129 -17.64 -2.53 5.27
N THR A 130 -18.69 -2.70 4.45
CA THR A 130 -19.35 -1.59 3.74
C THR A 130 -19.88 -0.54 4.71
N LYS A 131 -20.56 -0.97 5.78
CA LYS A 131 -21.05 -0.06 6.84
C LYS A 131 -19.90 0.64 7.55
N LEU A 132 -18.82 -0.09 7.88
CA LEU A 132 -17.62 0.48 8.48
C LEU A 132 -17.05 1.58 7.57
N LEU A 133 -16.80 1.27 6.29
CA LEU A 133 -16.26 2.24 5.33
C LEU A 133 -17.18 3.45 5.16
N ALA A 134 -18.49 3.23 4.96
CA ALA A 134 -19.46 4.31 4.83
C ALA A 134 -19.46 5.26 6.04
N ALA A 135 -19.35 4.72 7.26
CA ALA A 135 -19.28 5.51 8.49
C ALA A 135 -17.99 6.34 8.63
N ARG A 136 -16.97 6.10 7.80
CA ARG A 136 -15.75 6.92 7.73
C ARG A 136 -15.76 7.88 6.54
N SER A 137 -16.71 7.72 5.62
CA SER A 137 -16.85 8.56 4.42
C SER A 137 -15.51 8.78 3.71
N PRO A 138 -14.79 7.70 3.34
CA PRO A 138 -13.49 7.81 2.70
C PRO A 138 -13.61 8.54 1.37
N ASP A 139 -12.58 9.32 1.05
CA ASP A 139 -12.29 9.84 -0.29
C ASP A 139 -11.26 8.95 -1.00
N VAL A 140 -10.38 8.32 -0.20
CA VAL A 140 -9.32 7.41 -0.67
C VAL A 140 -9.29 6.16 0.20
N ILE A 141 -9.21 5.01 -0.47
CA ILE A 141 -9.01 3.71 0.16
C ILE A 141 -7.73 3.08 -0.37
N PHE A 142 -6.90 2.58 0.54
CA PHE A 142 -5.76 1.72 0.24
C PHE A 142 -6.04 0.29 0.72
N ALA A 143 -5.62 -0.71 -0.04
CA ALA A 143 -5.71 -2.13 0.34
C ALA A 143 -4.58 -2.96 -0.26
N HIS A 144 -4.44 -4.20 0.18
CA HIS A 144 -3.50 -5.14 -0.43
C HIS A 144 -3.79 -5.36 -1.92
N TRP A 145 -2.73 -5.50 -2.72
CA TRP A 145 -2.83 -6.09 -4.05
C TRP A 145 -3.43 -7.51 -3.98
N PRO A 146 -4.42 -7.86 -4.83
CA PRO A 146 -5.15 -9.13 -4.72
C PRO A 146 -4.35 -10.36 -5.15
N VAL A 147 -3.28 -10.21 -5.95
CA VAL A 147 -2.43 -11.33 -6.37
C VAL A 147 -1.26 -11.42 -5.40
N ASP A 148 -1.49 -12.12 -4.29
CA ASP A 148 -0.54 -12.25 -3.18
C ASP A 148 -0.47 -13.72 -2.73
N THR A 149 0.66 -14.20 -2.21
CA THR A 149 0.79 -15.59 -1.73
C THR A 149 0.12 -15.82 -0.37
N HIS A 150 -0.14 -14.75 0.40
CA HIS A 150 -0.77 -14.84 1.71
C HIS A 150 -2.31 -14.73 1.60
N MET A 151 -3.02 -15.76 2.06
CA MET A 151 -4.49 -15.84 1.94
C MET A 151 -5.20 -14.65 2.60
N ASP A 152 -4.77 -14.24 3.80
CA ASP A 152 -5.39 -13.11 4.50
C ASP A 152 -5.21 -11.77 3.76
N HIS A 153 -4.11 -11.59 3.01
CA HIS A 153 -3.95 -10.41 2.14
C HIS A 153 -4.94 -10.44 0.98
N GLN A 154 -5.12 -11.61 0.36
CA GLN A 154 -6.12 -11.80 -0.69
C GLN A 154 -7.53 -11.51 -0.18
N VAL A 155 -7.87 -11.99 1.03
CA VAL A 155 -9.15 -11.72 1.69
C VAL A 155 -9.30 -10.23 1.99
N ALA A 156 -8.26 -9.56 2.49
CA ALA A 156 -8.27 -8.11 2.72
C ALA A 156 -8.56 -7.32 1.44
N SER A 157 -7.89 -7.69 0.35
CA SER A 157 -8.12 -7.09 -0.95
C SER A 157 -9.54 -7.32 -1.45
N MET A 158 -9.98 -8.58 -1.49
CA MET A 158 -11.28 -8.95 -2.05
C MET A 158 -12.44 -8.39 -1.23
N LEU A 159 -12.36 -8.45 0.11
CA LEU A 159 -13.36 -7.87 0.99
C LEU A 159 -13.46 -6.35 0.77
N THR A 160 -12.32 -5.67 0.62
CA THR A 160 -12.30 -4.23 0.34
C THR A 160 -12.92 -3.92 -1.01
N ILE A 161 -12.57 -4.66 -2.08
CA ILE A 161 -13.14 -4.48 -3.43
C ILE A 161 -14.66 -4.64 -3.40
N ARG A 162 -15.16 -5.72 -2.79
CA ARG A 162 -16.60 -6.01 -2.71
C ARG A 162 -17.34 -4.94 -1.92
N SER A 163 -16.77 -4.46 -0.83
CA SER A 163 -17.37 -3.43 0.02
C SER A 163 -17.35 -2.06 -0.64
N TRP A 164 -16.24 -1.73 -1.30
CA TRP A 164 -16.05 -0.51 -2.08
C TRP A 164 -17.08 -0.39 -3.22
N MET A 165 -17.39 -1.48 -3.93
CA MET A 165 -18.44 -1.49 -4.95
C MET A 165 -19.83 -1.14 -4.41
N GLY A 166 -20.07 -1.35 -3.10
CA GLY A 166 -21.32 -0.99 -2.43
C GLY A 166 -21.38 0.47 -1.98
N LEU A 167 -20.27 1.23 -2.03
CA LEU A 167 -20.23 2.62 -1.61
C LEU A 167 -20.76 3.55 -2.69
N ARG A 168 -21.70 4.43 -2.31
CA ARG A 168 -22.28 5.43 -3.23
C ARG A 168 -21.29 6.54 -3.58
N THR A 169 -20.37 6.87 -2.67
CA THR A 169 -19.38 7.94 -2.85
C THR A 169 -18.29 7.60 -3.85
N SER A 170 -18.12 6.32 -4.21
CA SER A 170 -17.10 5.83 -5.15
C SER A 170 -15.70 6.42 -4.89
N PRO A 171 -15.13 6.25 -3.67
CA PRO A 171 -13.81 6.78 -3.37
C PRO A 171 -12.73 6.18 -4.27
N ALA A 172 -11.59 6.85 -4.40
CA ALA A 172 -10.47 6.29 -5.15
C ALA A 172 -9.91 5.07 -4.42
N LEU A 173 -9.65 3.97 -5.12
CA LEU A 173 -9.16 2.71 -4.54
C LEU A 173 -7.78 2.36 -5.11
N TYR A 174 -6.79 2.32 -4.24
CA TYR A 174 -5.40 2.02 -4.57
C TYR A 174 -4.94 0.73 -3.88
N PHE A 175 -4.13 -0.04 -4.59
CA PHE A 175 -3.54 -1.26 -4.05
C PHE A 175 -2.06 -1.09 -3.79
N PHE A 176 -1.60 -1.44 -2.59
CA PHE A 176 -0.19 -1.47 -2.22
C PHE A 176 0.39 -2.88 -2.33
N GLU A 177 1.70 -2.93 -2.49
CA GLU A 177 2.54 -4.12 -2.34
C GLU A 177 3.08 -4.20 -0.90
N VAL A 178 3.36 -5.41 -0.40
CA VAL A 178 4.02 -5.61 0.90
C VAL A 178 5.41 -6.18 0.69
N ASN A 179 5.55 -7.47 0.37
CA ASN A 179 6.85 -8.10 0.12
C ASN A 179 6.97 -8.56 -1.34
N SER A 180 7.42 -7.67 -2.22
CA SER A 180 7.43 -7.92 -3.66
C SER A 180 8.45 -8.97 -4.08
N GLY A 181 7.98 -9.98 -4.82
CA GLY A 181 8.77 -11.14 -5.21
C GLY A 181 8.81 -12.27 -4.18
N SER A 182 8.10 -12.13 -3.06
CA SER A 182 7.89 -13.23 -2.09
C SER A 182 6.42 -13.41 -1.71
N GLN A 183 5.70 -12.31 -1.49
CA GLN A 183 4.27 -12.30 -1.20
C GLN A 183 3.50 -11.69 -2.36
N THR A 184 3.82 -10.46 -2.73
CA THR A 184 3.09 -9.73 -3.77
C THR A 184 3.59 -10.13 -5.16
N GLU A 185 2.68 -10.63 -6.00
CA GLU A 185 2.96 -11.19 -7.32
C GLU A 185 2.36 -10.36 -8.45
N GLY A 186 3.10 -10.17 -9.55
CA GLY A 186 2.58 -9.48 -10.74
C GLY A 186 2.21 -8.01 -10.53
N PHE A 187 2.84 -7.34 -9.55
CA PHE A 187 2.54 -5.95 -9.21
C PHE A 187 3.19 -4.97 -10.18
N LEU A 188 2.37 -4.21 -10.91
CA LEU A 188 2.79 -3.22 -11.90
C LEU A 188 2.23 -1.84 -11.53
N PRO A 189 2.95 -1.05 -10.71
CA PRO A 189 2.40 0.20 -10.19
C PRO A 189 2.24 1.27 -11.26
N ASN A 190 1.16 2.04 -11.14
CA ASN A 190 0.85 3.17 -12.01
C ASN A 190 0.83 4.51 -11.26
N THR A 191 0.93 4.48 -9.93
CA THR A 191 0.91 5.65 -9.06
C THR A 191 2.04 5.52 -8.03
N TYR A 192 2.75 6.62 -7.79
CA TYR A 192 3.88 6.68 -6.86
C TYR A 192 3.74 7.88 -5.94
N VAL A 193 4.09 7.69 -4.67
CA VAL A 193 4.15 8.74 -3.66
C VAL A 193 5.58 8.88 -3.21
N ASP A 194 6.16 10.08 -3.40
CA ASP A 194 7.46 10.40 -2.82
C ASP A 194 7.35 10.43 -1.30
N ILE A 195 8.03 9.50 -0.62
CA ILE A 195 8.05 9.40 0.84
C ILE A 195 9.41 9.80 1.42
N SER A 196 10.28 10.42 0.61
CA SER A 196 11.65 10.79 1.00
C SER A 196 11.69 11.61 2.29
N SER A 197 10.72 12.50 2.50
CA SER A 197 10.64 13.36 3.70
C SER A 197 10.10 12.67 4.95
N VAL A 198 9.49 11.49 4.83
CA VAL A 198 8.82 10.78 5.94
C VAL A 198 9.30 9.34 6.13
N VAL A 199 10.36 8.93 5.42
CA VAL A 199 10.86 7.55 5.47
C VAL A 199 11.24 7.11 6.89
N GLU A 200 11.81 8.00 7.70
CA GLU A 200 12.15 7.68 9.10
C GLU A 200 10.91 7.54 9.99
N GLN A 201 9.82 8.25 9.67
CA GLN A 201 8.54 8.09 10.36
C GLN A 201 7.88 6.76 9.99
N LYS A 202 7.92 6.37 8.71
CA LYS A 202 7.51 5.04 8.25
C LYS A 202 8.28 3.93 8.98
N LYS A 203 9.61 4.03 9.02
CA LYS A 203 10.48 3.09 9.75
C LYS A 203 10.08 3.00 11.21
N SER A 204 9.92 4.14 11.88
CA SER A 204 9.54 4.18 13.29
C SER A 204 8.20 3.51 13.55
N ALA A 205 7.22 3.70 12.66
CA ALA A 205 5.91 3.04 12.76
C ALA A 205 6.04 1.51 12.60
N LEU A 206 6.79 1.04 11.61
CA LEU A 206 7.04 -0.39 11.42
C LEU A 206 7.83 -1.00 12.58
N PHE A 207 8.81 -0.29 13.13
CA PHE A 207 9.64 -0.75 14.26
C PHE A 207 8.86 -0.88 15.57
N ALA A 208 7.66 -0.29 15.64
CA ALA A 208 6.77 -0.49 16.78
C ALA A 208 6.24 -1.94 16.87
N HIS A 209 6.27 -2.70 15.77
CA HIS A 209 5.93 -4.13 15.71
C HIS A 209 7.11 -5.00 16.16
N VAL A 210 7.47 -4.87 17.44
CA VAL A 210 8.63 -5.55 18.03
C VAL A 210 8.45 -7.05 17.99
N SER A 211 7.24 -7.56 18.21
CA SER A 211 6.93 -8.98 18.19
C SER A 211 7.15 -9.64 16.82
N GLN A 212 7.17 -8.86 15.74
CA GLN A 212 7.35 -9.32 14.36
C GLN A 212 8.74 -9.00 13.80
N ASP A 213 9.66 -8.50 14.64
CA ASP A 213 10.94 -7.95 14.18
C ASP A 213 10.77 -6.91 13.06
N GLY A 214 10.00 -5.84 13.33
CA GLY A 214 9.78 -4.77 12.36
C GLY A 214 11.07 -4.14 11.79
N GLN A 215 12.19 -4.21 12.52
CA GLN A 215 13.50 -3.79 12.00
C GLN A 215 14.03 -4.75 10.93
N GLY A 216 13.91 -6.06 11.17
CA GLY A 216 14.18 -7.10 10.17
C GLY A 216 13.31 -6.93 8.93
N ILE A 217 11.98 -6.81 9.11
CA ILE A 217 11.02 -6.60 8.02
C ILE A 217 11.43 -5.39 7.14
N TRP A 218 11.81 -4.27 7.75
CA TRP A 218 12.31 -3.12 7.00
C TRP A 218 13.59 -3.43 6.22
N ARG A 219 14.62 -3.92 6.92
CA ARG A 219 15.95 -4.13 6.36
C ARG A 219 15.95 -5.13 5.20
N GLU A 220 15.17 -6.19 5.35
CA GLU A 220 15.16 -7.31 4.41
C GLU A 220 14.27 -7.04 3.19
N HIS A 221 13.23 -6.22 3.34
CA HIS A 221 12.22 -6.02 2.30
C HIS A 221 11.96 -4.53 2.00
N HIS A 222 11.39 -3.79 2.94
CA HIS A 222 10.80 -2.49 2.63
C HIS A 222 11.81 -1.37 2.33
N GLU A 223 13.03 -1.44 2.85
CA GLU A 223 14.10 -0.52 2.50
C GLU A 223 14.46 -0.64 1.02
N VAL A 224 14.68 -1.87 0.55
CA VAL A 224 15.01 -2.16 -0.84
C VAL A 224 13.86 -1.74 -1.75
N MET A 225 12.62 -2.06 -1.38
CA MET A 225 11.44 -1.68 -2.14
C MET A 225 11.27 -0.16 -2.22
N ALA A 226 11.36 0.56 -1.11
CA ALA A 226 11.20 2.01 -1.09
C ALA A 226 12.24 2.69 -1.99
N HIS A 227 13.50 2.24 -1.95
CA HIS A 227 14.55 2.74 -2.84
C HIS A 227 14.35 2.35 -4.30
N TRP A 228 13.88 1.12 -4.57
CA TRP A 228 13.59 0.67 -5.92
C TRP A 228 12.50 1.52 -6.57
N ARG A 229 11.37 1.69 -5.87
CA ARG A 229 10.26 2.56 -6.32
C ARG A 229 10.70 4.01 -6.44
N GLY A 230 11.56 4.49 -5.54
CA GLY A 230 12.17 5.83 -5.65
C GLY A 230 12.93 6.00 -6.97
N ARG A 231 13.76 5.01 -7.36
CA ARG A 231 14.52 5.03 -8.61
C ARG A 231 13.63 5.04 -9.85
N GLU A 232 12.50 4.35 -9.83
CA GLU A 232 11.55 4.32 -10.95
C GLU A 232 10.99 5.72 -11.29
N VAL A 233 10.95 6.63 -10.31
CA VAL A 233 10.38 7.98 -10.46
C VAL A 233 11.34 9.13 -10.10
N GLY A 234 12.63 8.83 -9.90
CA GLY A 234 13.67 9.84 -9.71
C GLY A 234 13.70 10.50 -8.31
N VAL A 235 13.26 9.81 -7.27
CA VAL A 235 13.32 10.29 -5.86
C VAL A 235 14.08 9.30 -4.97
N SER A 236 14.39 9.68 -3.73
CA SER A 236 15.22 8.84 -2.85
C SER A 236 14.49 7.61 -2.30
N ALA A 237 13.20 7.76 -2.01
CA ALA A 237 12.31 6.69 -1.56
C ALA A 237 10.87 6.99 -2.01
N ALA A 238 10.16 5.97 -2.50
CA ALA A 238 8.76 6.08 -2.87
C ALA A 238 7.96 4.86 -2.40
N GLU A 239 6.67 5.06 -2.19
CA GLU A 239 5.69 3.97 -2.17
C GLU A 239 4.95 3.94 -3.50
N ALA A 240 4.58 2.75 -3.95
CA ALA A 240 3.98 2.53 -5.25
C ALA A 240 2.64 1.82 -5.11
N PHE A 241 1.71 2.17 -6.00
CA PHE A 241 0.33 1.74 -5.94
C PHE A 241 -0.21 1.41 -7.33
N VAL A 242 -1.17 0.47 -7.37
CA VAL A 242 -2.04 0.25 -8.52
C VAL A 242 -3.39 0.90 -8.24
N HIS A 243 -3.72 1.93 -9.01
CA HIS A 243 -5.05 2.55 -8.94
C HIS A 243 -6.08 1.71 -9.69
N LEU A 244 -7.15 1.29 -9.00
CA LEU A 244 -8.29 0.62 -9.62
C LEU A 244 -9.19 1.66 -10.31
N ASN A 245 -8.82 1.97 -11.54
CA ASN A 245 -9.52 2.92 -12.39
C ASN A 245 -10.90 2.39 -12.83
N ARG A 246 -11.97 3.10 -12.49
CA ARG A 246 -13.29 2.95 -13.18
C ARG A 246 -13.36 3.76 -14.47
N GLU A 247 -12.49 4.75 -14.64
CA GLU A 247 -12.42 5.65 -15.79
C GLU A 247 -11.11 5.46 -16.56
N SER A 248 -11.06 5.86 -17.83
CA SER A 248 -9.87 5.69 -18.69
C SER A 248 -8.68 6.58 -18.33
N ARG A 249 -8.78 7.38 -17.26
CA ARG A 249 -7.75 8.34 -16.83
C ARG A 249 -7.19 7.92 -15.48
N ILE A 250 -5.86 7.89 -15.38
CA ILE A 250 -5.17 7.78 -14.09
C ILE A 250 -5.31 9.13 -13.38
N THR A 251 -6.05 9.17 -12.29
CA THR A 251 -6.22 10.37 -11.45
C THR A 251 -5.07 10.51 -10.47
N LYS A 252 -4.79 11.75 -10.04
CA LYS A 252 -3.88 12.00 -8.91
C LYS A 252 -4.51 11.49 -7.61
N LEU A 253 -3.67 11.16 -6.64
CA LEU A 253 -4.11 10.80 -5.28
C LEU A 253 -4.84 11.99 -4.64
N PRO A 254 -6.13 11.86 -4.27
CA PRO A 254 -6.89 12.97 -3.70
C PRO A 254 -6.27 13.49 -2.41
N GLY A 255 -6.03 14.80 -2.31
CA GLY A 255 -5.47 15.45 -1.11
C GLY A 255 -3.95 15.40 -0.97
N LEU A 256 -3.25 14.67 -1.85
CA LEU A 256 -1.78 14.57 -1.86
C LEU A 256 -1.10 15.24 -3.04
#